data_AF-A0AAV6D201-F1
#
_entry.id   AF-A0AAV6D201-F1
#
_cell.length_a   1.000
_cell.length_b   1.000
_cell.length_c   1.000
_cell.angle_alpha   90.00
_cell.angle_beta   90.00
_cell.angle_gamma   90.00
#
_symmetry.space_group_name_H-M   'P 1'
#
loop_
_entity.id
_entity.type
_entity.pdbx_description
1 polymer ?
#
loop_
_entity_poly.entity_id
_entity_poly.type
_entity_poly.pdbx_seq_one_letter_code
_entity_poly.pdbx_strand_id
1 'polypeptide(L)' 'MTTEYVSAHHPEEVAREVERQVKVGCRSFVLRAVAGGGMLDQERLGAARYAAGLQALVELESSAGVPAAAR' A
#
# COMPACT_ATOMS: atom_id res chain seq x y z
N MET A 1 -5.18 5.07 -16.17
CA MET A 1 -4.11 4.64 -15.25
C MET A 1 -4.72 3.53 -14.41
N THR A 2 -4.21 2.30 -14.49
CA THR A 2 -4.77 1.15 -13.76
C THR A 2 -4.27 1.19 -12.32
N THR A 3 -5.17 0.97 -11.36
CA THR A 3 -4.82 0.88 -9.93
C THR A 3 -4.78 -0.59 -9.54
N GLU A 4 -3.64 -1.02 -9.00
CA GLU A 4 -3.43 -2.38 -8.53
C GLU A 4 -3.73 -2.48 -7.03
N TYR A 5 -4.46 -3.51 -6.63
CA TYR A 5 -4.73 -3.79 -5.23
C TYR A 5 -3.72 -4.79 -4.69
N VAL A 6 -3.02 -4.41 -3.62
CA VAL A 6 -2.01 -5.25 -2.98
C VAL A 6 -2.60 -5.87 -1.71
N SER A 7 -2.68 -7.19 -1.70
CA SER A 7 -3.22 -7.98 -0.57
C SER A 7 -2.17 -8.78 0.19
N ALA A 8 -0.92 -8.78 -0.27
CA ALA A 8 0.18 -9.46 0.41
C ALA A 8 0.30 -9.00 1.88
N HIS A 9 0.51 -9.95 2.79
CA HIS A 9 0.42 -9.70 4.22
C HIS A 9 1.75 -9.22 4.81
N HIS A 10 2.86 -9.76 4.31
CA HIS A 10 4.19 -9.42 4.82
C HIS A 10 4.83 -8.26 4.02
N PRO A 11 5.52 -7.29 4.66
CA PRO A 11 6.11 -6.15 3.98
C PRO A 11 7.05 -6.51 2.82
N GLU A 12 7.82 -7.59 2.95
CA GLU A 12 8.72 -8.08 1.90
C GLU A 12 7.98 -8.64 0.69
N GLU A 13 6.82 -9.26 0.90
CA GLU A 13 5.96 -9.76 -0.17
C GLU A 13 5.28 -8.60 -0.90
N VAL A 14 4.83 -7.59 -0.14
CA VAL A 14 4.30 -6.33 -0.67
C VAL A 14 5.32 -5.65 -1.58
N ALA A 15 6.58 -5.49 -1.12
CA ALA A 15 7.63 -4.89 -1.93
C ALA A 15 7.87 -5.67 -3.24
N ARG A 16 8.00 -7.00 -3.16
CA ARG A 16 8.20 -7.86 -4.33
C ARG A 16 7.04 -7.77 -5.33
N GLU A 17 5.81 -7.69 -4.84
CA GLU A 17 4.63 -7.55 -5.70
C GLU A 17 4.59 -6.19 -6.40
N VAL A 18 4.81 -5.11 -5.66
CA VAL A 18 4.87 -3.76 -6.21
C VAL A 18 5.99 -3.64 -7.26
N GLU A 19 7.19 -4.17 -7.00
CA GLU A 19 8.28 -4.19 -7.97
C GLU A 19 7.91 -4.90 -9.28
N ARG A 20 7.21 -6.04 -9.20
CA ARG A 20 6.73 -6.76 -10.40
C ARG A 20 5.77 -5.90 -11.20
N GLN A 21 4.86 -5.20 -10.52
CA GLN A 21 3.86 -4.35 -11.17
C GLN A 21 4.47 -3.07 -11.77
N VAL A 22 5.44 -2.46 -11.11
CA VAL A 22 6.20 -1.33 -11.67
C VAL A 22 6.91 -1.72 -12.96
N LYS A 23 7.50 -2.94 -13.02
CA LYS A 23 8.19 -3.44 -14.21
C LYS A 23 7.27 -3.59 -15.44
N VAL A 24 5.97 -3.79 -15.23
CA VAL A 24 4.97 -3.84 -16.32
C VAL A 24 4.26 -2.50 -16.55
N GLY A 25 4.67 -1.44 -15.86
CA GLY A 25 4.21 -0.07 -16.10
C GLY A 25 3.13 0.44 -15.14
N CYS A 26 2.75 -0.32 -14.12
CA CYS A 26 1.79 0.14 -13.10
C CYS A 26 2.41 1.20 -12.19
N ARG A 27 1.62 2.22 -11.85
CA ARG A 27 2.07 3.40 -11.09
C ARG A 27 1.08 3.83 -10.01
N SER A 28 0.02 3.06 -9.77
CA SER A 28 -1.01 3.35 -8.78
C SER A 28 -1.30 2.07 -7.99
N PHE A 29 -1.18 2.14 -6.67
CA PHE A 29 -1.29 1.00 -5.77
C PHE A 29 -2.16 1.34 -4.57
N VAL A 30 -3.07 0.44 -4.22
CA VAL A 30 -3.89 0.52 -3.00
C VAL A 30 -3.63 -0.72 -2.15
N LEU A 31 -3.14 -0.51 -0.94
CA LEU A 31 -2.98 -1.57 0.05
C LEU A 31 -4.27 -1.72 0.84
N ARG A 32 -4.81 -2.94 0.90
CA ARG A 32 -5.88 -3.22 1.86
C ARG A 32 -5.33 -3.28 3.26
N ALA A 33 -5.97 -2.60 4.21
CA ALA A 33 -5.62 -2.71 5.62
C ALA A 33 -5.91 -4.12 6.13
N VAL A 34 -4.92 -4.75 6.79
CA VAL A 34 -5.07 -6.07 7.42
C VAL A 34 -5.00 -5.99 8.95
N ALA A 35 -4.52 -4.88 9.48
CA ALA A 35 -4.35 -4.62 10.91
C ALA A 35 -4.97 -3.27 11.32
N GLY A 36 -6.06 -2.86 10.65
CA GLY A 36 -6.82 -1.66 10.98
C GLY A 36 -6.06 -0.34 10.83
N GLY A 37 -5.03 -0.31 9.97
CA GLY A 37 -4.16 0.85 9.80
C GLY A 37 -3.03 0.95 10.84
N GLY A 38 -2.88 -0.07 11.69
CA GLY A 38 -1.85 -0.15 12.72
C GLY A 38 -0.43 -0.33 12.17
N MET A 39 0.52 -0.63 13.06
CA MET A 39 1.95 -0.69 12.74
C MET A 39 2.26 -1.56 11.52
N LEU A 40 1.67 -2.76 11.43
CA LEU A 40 1.87 -3.66 10.29
C LEU A 40 1.42 -3.03 8.96
N ASP A 41 0.29 -2.31 8.95
CA ASP A 41 -0.18 -1.64 7.73
C ASP A 41 0.72 -0.47 7.33
N GLN A 42 1.31 0.24 8.31
CA GLN A 42 2.29 1.29 8.05
C GLN A 42 3.61 0.71 7.52
N GLU A 43 4.08 -0.41 8.06
CA GLU A 43 5.27 -1.13 7.56
C GLU A 43 5.06 -1.59 6.12
N ARG A 44 3.91 -2.19 5.83
CA ARG A 44 3.52 -2.59 4.46
C ARG A 44 3.45 -1.37 3.53
N LEU A 45 2.85 -0.26 3.98
CA LEU A 45 2.77 0.98 3.20
C LEU A 45 4.16 1.56 2.91
N GLY A 46 5.06 1.54 3.90
CA GLY A 46 6.45 1.95 3.72
C GLY A 46 7.18 1.08 2.69
N ALA A 47 7.06 -0.24 2.80
CA ALA A 47 7.65 -1.18 1.86
C ALA A 47 7.13 -0.98 0.42
N ALA A 48 5.82 -0.78 0.26
CA ALA A 48 5.21 -0.49 -1.03
C ALA A 48 5.73 0.83 -1.63
N ARG A 49 5.79 1.91 -0.84
CA ARG A 49 6.31 3.22 -1.31
C ARG A 49 7.77 3.14 -1.74
N TYR A 50 8.58 2.42 -0.97
CA TYR A 50 9.99 2.21 -1.30
C TYR A 50 10.13 1.45 -2.64
N ALA A 51 9.40 0.35 -2.80
CA ALA A 51 9.40 -0.47 -4.01
C ALA A 51 8.83 0.25 -5.25
N ALA A 52 7.81 1.09 -5.06
CA ALA A 52 7.11 1.76 -6.16
C ALA A 52 7.93 2.91 -6.77
N GLY A 53 8.80 3.52 -5.97
CA GLY A 53 9.58 4.70 -6.33
C GLY A 53 8.76 6.00 -6.33
N LEU A 54 9.45 7.13 -6.48
CA LEU A 54 8.89 8.48 -6.26
C LEU A 54 7.76 8.89 -7.23
N GLN A 55 7.63 8.22 -8.37
CA GLN A 55 6.65 8.55 -9.41
C GLN A 55 5.35 7.75 -9.29
N ALA A 56 5.22 6.87 -8.30
CA ALA A 56 4.04 6.05 -8.10
C ALA A 56 3.16 6.59 -6.97
N LEU A 57 1.85 6.50 -7.15
CA LEU A 57 0.87 6.74 -6.10
C LEU A 57 0.69 5.45 -5.29
N VAL A 58 0.87 5.54 -3.97
CA VAL A 58 0.71 4.40 -3.07
C VAL A 58 -0.07 4.84 -1.83
N GLU A 59 -1.23 4.25 -1.68
CA GLU A 59 -2.19 4.57 -0.63
C GLU A 59 -2.52 3.33 0.19
N LEU A 60 -2.81 3.54 1.48
CA LEU A 60 -3.46 2.55 2.31
C LEU A 60 -4.95 2.83 2.26
N GLU A 61 -5.75 1.80 1.97
CA GLU A 61 -7.21 1.88 1.96
C GLU A 61 -7.67 2.43 3.31
N SER A 62 -8.21 3.65 3.29
CA SER A 62 -8.81 4.26 4.47
C SER A 62 -10.11 3.51 4.75
N SER A 63 -10.28 3.04 5.97
CA SER A 63 -11.59 2.67 6.52
C SER A 63 -12.45 3.94 6.60
N ALA A 64 -12.91 4.45 5.46
CA ALA A 64 -13.81 5.60 5.40
C ALA A 64 -15.12 5.21 6.12
N GLY A 65 -15.18 5.53 7.41
CA GLY A 65 -16.27 5.17 8.31
C GLY A 65 -16.01 5.36 9.80
N VAL A 66 -14.78 5.59 10.25
CA VAL A 66 -14.53 5.94 11.67
C VAL A 66 -13.98 7.36 11.74
N PRO A 67 -14.77 8.37 12.21
CA PRO A 67 -14.20 9.68 12.48
C PRO A 67 -13.10 9.51 13.51
N ALA A 68 -11.89 9.92 13.15
CA ALA A 68 -10.79 10.01 14.10
C ALA A 68 -11.25 10.92 15.24
N ALA A 69 -11.49 10.34 16.41
CA ALA A 69 -11.76 11.11 17.61
C ALA A 69 -10.53 11.99 17.86
N ALA A 70 -10.73 13.30 17.75
CA ALA A 70 -9.77 14.30 18.17
C ALA A 70 -9.34 14.00 19.62
N ARG A 71 -8.03 14.05 19.87
CA ARG A 71 -7.45 14.18 21.21
C ARG A 71 -6.60 15.42 21.23
#